data_AF-A0A564S1Z8-F1
#
_entry.id   AF-A0A564S1Z8-F1
#
_cell.length_a   1.000
_cell.length_b   1.000
_cell.length_c   1.000
_cell.angle_alpha   90.00
_cell.angle_beta   90.00
_cell.angle_gamma   90.00
#
_symmetry.space_group_name_H-M   'P 1'
#
loop_
_entity.id
_entity.type
_entity.pdbx_description
1 polymer ?
#
loop_
_entity_poly.entity_id
_entity_poly.type
_entity_poly.pdbx_seq_one_letter_code
_entity_poly.pdbx_strand_id
1 'polypeptide(L)'
;MVSLTETASRNLRAELARRDKTAEDLAAAWGYEIRTANNRLKGRTPLSTDEIEKAAGLFGLDPENLTMLLIQPIDSIKQFKA
;
A
#
# COMPACT_ATOMS: atom_id res chain seq x y z
N MET A 1 -20.16 -1.10 5.11
CA MET A 1 -18.90 -1.89 5.14
C MET A 1 -17.92 -1.25 4.17
N VAL A 2 -16.66 -1.07 4.57
CA VAL A 2 -15.59 -0.65 3.66
C VAL A 2 -15.14 -1.88 2.86
N SER A 3 -14.94 -1.74 1.55
CA SER A 3 -14.46 -2.87 0.73
C SER A 3 -13.00 -3.21 1.03
N LEU A 4 -12.57 -4.45 0.75
CA LEU A 4 -11.17 -4.86 0.89
C LEU A 4 -10.22 -3.92 0.13
N THR A 5 -10.59 -3.54 -1.10
CA THR A 5 -9.84 -2.58 -1.91
C THR A 5 -9.71 -1.24 -1.23
N GLU A 6 -10.79 -0.71 -0.66
CA GLU A 6 -10.72 0.56 0.07
C GLU A 6 -9.88 0.47 1.34
N THR A 7 -9.96 -0.64 2.09
CA THR A 7 -9.12 -0.89 3.27
C THR A 7 -7.64 -0.92 2.89
N ALA A 8 -7.28 -1.71 1.89
CA ALA A 8 -5.91 -1.82 1.40
C ALA A 8 -5.37 -0.46 0.95
N SER A 9 -6.14 0.27 0.14
CA SER A 9 -5.72 1.58 -0.35
C SER A 9 -5.59 2.64 0.76
N ARG A 10 -6.44 2.60 1.80
CA ARG A 10 -6.30 3.48 2.97
C ARG A 10 -5.06 3.13 3.79
N ASN A 11 -4.83 1.86 4.04
CA ASN A 11 -3.67 1.40 4.81
C ASN A 11 -2.36 1.67 4.05
N LEU A 12 -2.35 1.53 2.72
CA LEU A 12 -1.20 1.89 1.89
C LEU A 12 -0.88 3.38 1.97
N ARG A 13 -1.90 4.27 1.90
CA ARG A 13 -1.70 5.71 2.10
C ARG A 13 -1.17 6.03 3.49
N ALA A 14 -1.73 5.39 4.52
CA ALA A 14 -1.28 5.60 5.89
C ALA A 14 0.19 5.18 6.06
N GLU A 15 0.59 4.08 5.43
CA GLU A 15 1.96 3.60 5.49
C GLU A 15 2.95 4.49 4.73
N LEU A 16 2.55 5.03 3.57
CA LEU A 16 3.31 6.07 2.88
C LEU A 16 3.55 7.28 3.79
N ALA A 17 2.48 7.82 4.39
CA ALA A 17 2.58 8.99 5.26
C ALA A 17 3.46 8.73 6.51
N ARG A 18 3.38 7.53 7.11
CA ARG A 18 4.18 7.16 8.28
C ARG A 18 5.68 7.10 7.99
N ARG A 19 6.05 6.76 6.76
CA ARG A 19 7.44 6.56 6.34
C ARG A 19 8.00 7.73 5.54
N ASP A 20 7.29 8.84 5.52
CA ASP A 20 7.64 10.03 4.74
C ASP A 20 7.84 9.70 3.25
N LYS A 21 6.97 8.83 2.71
CA LYS A 21 6.96 8.42 1.30
C LYS A 21 5.78 9.05 0.57
N THR A 22 5.98 9.34 -0.70
CA THR A 22 4.98 9.98 -1.56
C THR A 22 4.35 8.99 -2.53
N ALA A 23 3.30 9.43 -3.23
CA ALA A 23 2.76 8.67 -4.36
C ALA A 23 3.78 8.53 -5.51
N GLU A 24 4.76 9.42 -5.60
CA GLU A 24 5.84 9.36 -6.59
C GLU A 24 6.85 8.26 -6.25
N ASP A 25 7.22 8.10 -4.97
CA ASP A 25 8.05 6.98 -4.51
C ASP A 25 7.38 5.64 -4.83
N LEU A 26 6.06 5.55 -4.61
CA LEU A 26 5.27 4.36 -4.91
C LEU A 26 5.20 4.10 -6.42
N ALA A 27 5.01 5.14 -7.23
CA ALA A 27 5.00 5.03 -8.69
C ALA A 27 6.37 4.54 -9.21
N ALA A 28 7.46 5.08 -8.66
CA ALA A 28 8.82 4.67 -8.98
C ALA A 28 9.07 3.21 -8.60
N ALA A 29 8.65 2.78 -7.40
CA ALA A 29 8.75 1.37 -6.98
C ALA A 29 7.99 0.43 -7.91
N TRP A 30 6.83 0.85 -8.41
CA TRP A 30 6.03 0.06 -9.35
C TRP A 30 6.53 0.09 -10.79
N GLY A 31 7.34 1.08 -11.16
CA GLY A 31 7.71 1.35 -12.55
C GLY A 31 6.54 1.88 -13.38
N TYR A 32 5.60 2.60 -12.75
CA TYR A 32 4.39 3.12 -13.37
C TYR A 32 4.33 4.65 -13.34
N GLU A 33 3.41 5.21 -14.12
CA GLU A 33 3.06 6.63 -14.02
C GLU A 33 2.37 6.95 -12.69
N ILE A 34 2.62 8.16 -12.18
CA ILE A 34 1.99 8.68 -10.94
C ILE A 34 0.46 8.62 -10.96
N ARG A 35 -0.17 8.70 -12.15
CA ARG A 35 -1.62 8.58 -12.31
C ARG A 35 -2.13 7.19 -11.91
N THR A 36 -1.39 6.15 -12.28
CA THR A 36 -1.70 4.76 -11.89
C THR A 36 -1.55 4.60 -10.39
N ALA A 37 -0.47 5.13 -9.81
CA ALA A 37 -0.28 5.11 -8.35
C ALA A 37 -1.44 5.77 -7.61
N ASN A 38 -1.87 6.96 -8.06
CA ASN A 38 -3.01 7.67 -7.50
C ASN A 38 -4.33 6.92 -7.64
N ASN A 39 -4.56 6.18 -8.73
CA ASN A 39 -5.77 5.39 -8.90
C ASN A 39 -5.85 4.23 -7.91
N ARG A 40 -4.71 3.55 -7.65
CA ARG A 40 -4.60 2.52 -6.60
C ARG A 40 -4.82 3.12 -5.23
N LEU A 41 -4.16 4.23 -4.92
CA LEU A 41 -4.34 4.91 -3.64
C LEU A 41 -5.80 5.34 -3.48
N LYS A 42 -6.53 5.74 -4.53
CA LYS A 42 -7.96 6.08 -4.48
C LYS A 42 -8.90 4.91 -4.13
N GLY A 43 -8.44 3.66 -4.11
CA GLY A 43 -9.29 2.51 -3.83
C GLY A 43 -10.27 2.17 -4.94
N ARG A 44 -10.02 2.68 -6.16
CA ARG A 44 -10.86 2.41 -7.34
C ARG A 44 -10.52 1.09 -8.01
N THR A 45 -9.29 0.62 -7.82
CA THR A 45 -8.80 -0.59 -8.47
C THR A 45 -7.96 -1.37 -7.44
N PRO A 46 -8.20 -2.68 -7.29
CA PRO A 46 -7.42 -3.52 -6.37
C PRO A 46 -5.93 -3.51 -6.73
N LEU A 47 -5.09 -3.78 -5.73
CA LEU A 47 -3.66 -4.00 -5.93
C LEU A 47 -3.44 -5.41 -6.51
N SER A 48 -2.56 -5.51 -7.49
CA SER A 48 -2.06 -6.79 -8.00
C SER A 48 -0.97 -7.36 -7.09
N THR A 49 -0.69 -8.67 -7.20
CA THR A 49 0.42 -9.30 -6.47
C THR A 49 1.77 -8.62 -6.76
N ASP A 50 2.07 -8.34 -8.03
CA ASP A 50 3.29 -7.60 -8.44
C ASP A 50 3.41 -6.22 -7.79
N GLU A 51 2.29 -5.50 -7.65
CA GLU A 51 2.25 -4.19 -6.99
C GLU A 51 2.53 -4.32 -5.49
N ILE A 52 2.06 -5.39 -4.85
CA ILE A 52 2.36 -5.67 -3.44
C ILE A 52 3.83 -6.02 -3.29
N GLU A 53 4.38 -6.90 -4.11
CA GLU A 53 5.79 -7.31 -4.03
C GLU A 53 6.75 -6.12 -4.19
N LYS A 54 6.50 -5.27 -5.18
CA LYS A 54 7.30 -4.07 -5.43
C LYS A 54 7.14 -3.00 -4.34
N ALA A 55 5.91 -2.79 -3.84
CA ALA A 55 5.68 -1.86 -2.74
C ALA A 55 6.29 -2.34 -1.43
N ALA A 56 6.39 -3.65 -1.21
CA ALA A 56 6.99 -4.21 0.01
C ALA A 56 8.48 -3.78 0.11
N GLY A 57 9.20 -3.82 -1.00
CA GLY A 57 10.57 -3.32 -1.10
C GLY A 57 10.71 -1.82 -0.76
N LEU A 58 9.75 -0.98 -1.16
CA LEU A 58 9.73 0.45 -0.78
C LEU A 58 9.65 0.64 0.75
N PHE A 59 9.02 -0.30 1.43
CA PHE A 59 8.86 -0.31 2.88
C PHE A 59 9.89 -1.20 3.58
N GLY A 60 10.84 -1.83 2.88
CA GLY A 60 11.74 -2.80 3.50
C GLY A 60 11.00 -3.91 4.26
N LEU A 61 9.83 -4.31 3.76
CA LEU A 61 9.02 -5.40 4.28
C LEU A 61 9.01 -6.53 3.25
N ASP A 62 8.75 -7.75 3.71
CA ASP A 62 8.36 -8.84 2.83
C ASP A 62 6.91 -8.67 2.33
N PRO A 63 6.56 -9.21 1.15
CA PRO A 63 5.22 -9.07 0.58
C PRO A 63 4.09 -9.59 1.48
N GLU A 64 4.38 -10.63 2.28
CA GLU A 64 3.44 -11.20 3.26
C GLU A 64 3.13 -10.21 4.39
N ASN A 65 4.17 -9.56 4.93
CA ASN A 65 4.03 -8.54 5.99
C ASN A 65 3.28 -7.31 5.47
N LEU A 66 3.57 -6.88 4.23
CA LEU A 66 2.80 -5.81 3.62
C LEU A 66 1.34 -6.23 3.41
N THR A 67 1.08 -7.43 2.90
CA THR A 67 -0.29 -7.93 2.70
C THR A 67 -1.08 -7.92 4.01
N MET A 68 -0.49 -8.45 5.08
CA MET A 68 -1.10 -8.42 6.40
C MET A 68 -1.39 -6.99 6.84
N LEU A 69 -0.47 -6.04 6.62
CA LEU A 69 -0.66 -4.62 6.92
C LEU A 69 -1.85 -4.02 6.16
N LEU A 70 -1.97 -4.33 4.87
CA LEU A 70 -2.97 -3.75 4.00
C LEU A 70 -4.39 -4.21 4.34
N ILE A 71 -4.55 -5.45 4.81
CA ILE A 71 -5.88 -6.01 5.12
C ILE A 71 -6.35 -5.76 6.55
N GLN A 72 -5.53 -5.12 7.41
CA GLN A 72 -5.90 -4.91 8.80
C GLN A 72 -7.15 -4.02 8.91
N PRO A 73 -8.09 -4.35 9.82
CA PRO A 73 -9.21 -3.49 10.12
C PRO A 73 -8.72 -2.14 10.64
N ILE A 74 -9.42 -1.07 10.22
CA ILE A 74 -9.01 0.33 10.41
C ILE A 74 -8.75 0.66 11.89
N ASP A 75 -9.53 0.06 12.80
CA ASP A 75 -9.46 0.27 14.25
C ASP A 75 -8.36 -0.55 14.96
N SER A 76 -7.56 -1.35 14.24
CA SER A 76 -6.55 -2.24 14.87
C SER A 76 -5.29 -2.46 14.03
N ILE A 77 -4.78 -1.41 13.37
CA ILE A 77 -3.51 -1.50 12.64
C ILE A 77 -2.37 -1.82 13.62
N LYS A 78 -1.96 -3.09 13.69
CA LYS A 78 -0.79 -3.55 14.42
C LYS A 78 0.45 -3.39 13.54
N GLN A 79 1.54 -2.89 14.12
CA GLN A 79 2.78 -2.65 13.41
C GLN A 79 3.46 -3.96 13.04
N PHE A 80 4.00 -4.04 11.81
CA PHE A 80 5.05 -5.00 11.48
C PHE A 80 6.37 -4.23 11.57
N LYS A 81 7.25 -4.63 12.49
CA LYS A 81 8.59 -4.06 12.60
C LYS A 81 9.45 -4.67 11.48
N ALA A 82 10.18 -3.81 10.77
CA ALA A 82 11.30 -4.23 9.94
C ALA A 82 12.45 -4.76 10.80
#